data_AF-A0A1X0XJF1-F1
#
_entry.id   AF-A0A1X0XJF1-F1
#
_cell.length_a   1.000
_cell.length_b   1.000
_cell.length_c   1.000
_cell.angle_alpha   90.00
_cell.angle_beta   90.00
_cell.angle_gamma   90.00
#
_symmetry.space_group_name_H-M   'P 1'
#
loop_
_entity.id
_entity.type
_entity.pdbx_description
1 polymer ?
#
loop_
_entity_poly.entity_id
_entity_poly.type
_entity_poly.pdbx_seq_one_letter_code
_entity_poly.pdbx_strand_id
1 'polypeptide(L)'
;MRADPQRAARVAAIREGMREMDRQYAVNLAAIRKAAALTQTDLAARLGISQGSVSKIEGQQDWLLSTLADYMRAAGVENARLAVTVNGEDMEFSLT
;
A
#
# COMPACT_ATOMS: atom_id res chain seq x y z
N MET A 1 21.67 -26.93 -13.65
CA MET A 1 22.19 -25.58 -13.33
C MET A 1 21.99 -25.35 -11.83
N ARG A 2 23.04 -25.45 -10.99
CA ARG A 2 22.92 -25.21 -9.55
C ARG A 2 22.74 -23.70 -9.33
N ALA A 3 21.74 -23.30 -8.55
CA ALA A 3 21.51 -21.91 -8.21
C ALA A 3 22.74 -21.34 -7.49
N ASP A 4 23.23 -20.20 -7.97
CA ASP A 4 24.31 -19.45 -7.33
C ASP A 4 23.77 -18.81 -6.03
N PRO A 5 24.26 -19.23 -4.85
CA PRO A 5 23.76 -18.74 -3.57
C PRO A 5 23.95 -17.22 -3.39
N GLN A 6 24.94 -16.60 -4.04
CA GLN A 6 25.13 -15.16 -3.98
C GLN A 6 24.05 -14.41 -4.76
N ARG A 7 23.59 -14.95 -5.90
CA ARG A 7 22.45 -14.37 -6.64
C ARG A 7 21.15 -14.49 -5.87
N ALA A 8 20.91 -15.63 -5.21
CA ALA A 8 19.74 -15.82 -4.37
C ALA A 8 19.72 -14.82 -3.19
N ALA A 9 20.86 -14.61 -2.53
CA ALA A 9 20.98 -13.64 -1.45
C ALA A 9 20.72 -12.19 -1.91
N ARG A 10 21.27 -11.80 -3.08
CA ARG A 10 21.06 -10.45 -3.64
C ARG A 10 19.60 -10.18 -4.01
N VAL A 11 18.92 -11.16 -4.60
CA VAL A 11 17.48 -11.06 -4.92
C VAL A 11 16.64 -11.00 -3.65
N ALA A 12 17.00 -11.76 -2.60
CA ALA A 12 16.32 -11.71 -1.31
C ALA A 12 16.46 -10.35 -0.63
N ALA A 13 17.66 -9.75 -0.64
CA ALA A 13 17.90 -8.42 -0.07
C ALA A 13 17.10 -7.32 -0.80
N ILE A 14 17.05 -7.36 -2.14
CA ILE A 14 16.25 -6.41 -2.93
C ILE A 14 14.75 -6.58 -2.60
N ARG A 15 14.26 -7.82 -2.49
CA ARG A 15 12.87 -8.10 -2.11
C ARG A 15 12.53 -7.62 -0.71
N GLU A 16 13.44 -7.75 0.25
CA GLU A 16 13.20 -7.27 1.60
C GLU A 16 13.21 -5.74 1.67
N GLY A 17 14.12 -5.08 0.94
CA GLY A 17 14.12 -3.63 0.79
C GLY A 17 12.84 -3.11 0.15
N MET A 18 12.32 -3.79 -0.89
CA MET A 18 11.00 -3.47 -1.46
C MET A 18 9.90 -3.65 -0.42
N ARG A 19 9.81 -4.78 0.29
CA ARG A 19 8.78 -4.98 1.33
C ARG A 19 8.84 -3.96 2.47
N GLU A 20 10.03 -3.50 2.85
CA GLU A 20 10.19 -2.49 3.89
C GLU A 20 9.68 -1.13 3.41
N MET A 21 10.00 -0.76 2.17
CA MET A 21 9.49 0.42 1.50
C MET A 21 7.96 0.35 1.33
N ASP A 22 7.43 -0.79 0.91
CA ASP A 22 6.00 -1.09 0.81
C ASP A 22 5.28 -0.85 2.14
N ARG A 23 5.83 -1.39 3.24
CA ARG A 23 5.29 -1.18 4.60
C ARG A 23 5.35 0.29 5.02
N GLN A 24 6.38 1.03 4.62
CA GLN A 24 6.56 2.44 4.97
C GLN A 24 5.48 3.33 4.34
N TYR A 25 4.98 2.98 3.15
CA TYR A 25 3.94 3.76 2.44
C TYR A 25 2.58 3.07 2.40
N ALA A 26 2.38 2.04 3.21
CA ALA A 26 1.14 1.29 3.23
C ALA A 26 -0.02 2.19 3.71
N VAL A 27 -0.86 2.64 2.79
CA VAL A 27 -2.18 3.17 3.13
C VAL A 27 -3.03 2.00 3.60
N ASN A 28 -3.53 2.09 4.83
CA ASN A 28 -4.39 1.06 5.39
C ASN A 28 -5.81 1.17 4.81
N LEU A 29 -6.00 0.63 3.60
CA LEU A 29 -7.29 0.61 2.91
C LEU A 29 -8.38 -0.08 3.74
N ALA A 30 -8.02 -1.10 4.52
CA ALA A 30 -8.94 -1.77 5.43
C ALA A 30 -9.43 -0.82 6.54
N ALA A 31 -8.59 0.11 7.01
CA ALA A 31 -8.99 1.12 7.97
C ALA A 31 -9.95 2.14 7.35
N ILE A 32 -9.69 2.59 6.11
CA ILE A 32 -10.60 3.48 5.38
C ILE A 32 -11.98 2.82 5.19
N ARG A 33 -12.01 1.55 4.78
CA ARG A 33 -13.27 0.80 4.64
C ARG A 33 -14.01 0.67 5.98
N LYS A 34 -13.30 0.43 7.08
CA LYS A 34 -13.89 0.34 8.42
C LYS A 34 -14.45 1.68 8.89
N ALA A 35 -13.73 2.79 8.66
CA ALA A 35 -14.22 4.14 8.92
C ALA A 35 -15.49 4.44 8.09
N ALA A 36 -15.60 3.88 6.88
CA ALA A 36 -16.81 3.93 6.06
C ALA A 36 -17.97 3.07 6.58
N ALA A 37 -17.79 2.33 7.67
CA ALA A 37 -18.73 1.34 8.21
C ALA A 37 -19.12 0.26 7.19
N LEU A 38 -18.18 -0.17 6.33
CA LEU A 38 -18.40 -1.18 5.30
C LEU A 38 -17.71 -2.50 5.64
N THR A 39 -18.38 -3.61 5.35
CA THR A 39 -17.72 -4.91 5.21
C THR A 39 -16.97 -5.00 3.87
N GLN A 40 -16.04 -5.96 3.75
CA GLN A 40 -15.38 -6.20 2.45
C GLN A 40 -16.40 -6.60 1.37
N THR A 41 -17.50 -7.26 1.75
CA THR A 41 -18.61 -7.60 0.85
C THR A 41 -19.36 -6.35 0.39
N ASP A 42 -19.65 -5.41 1.29
CA ASP A 42 -20.34 -4.16 0.92
C ASP A 42 -19.48 -3.33 -0.03
N LEU A 43 -18.18 -3.21 0.25
CA LEU A 43 -17.25 -2.50 -0.62
C LEU A 43 -17.13 -3.20 -1.98
N ALA A 44 -17.06 -4.53 -1.99
CA ALA A 44 -17.00 -5.32 -3.21
C ALA A 44 -18.25 -5.11 -4.08
N ALA A 45 -19.43 -5.11 -3.47
CA ALA A 45 -20.69 -4.85 -4.16
C ALA A 45 -20.70 -3.44 -4.80
N ARG A 46 -20.21 -2.42 -4.09
CA ARG A 46 -20.11 -1.05 -4.62
C ARG A 46 -19.13 -0.91 -5.78
N LEU A 47 -18.04 -1.68 -5.75
CA LEU A 47 -17.00 -1.68 -6.77
C LEU A 47 -17.30 -2.62 -7.95
N GLY A 48 -18.36 -3.44 -7.87
CA GLY A 48 -18.67 -4.45 -8.88
C GLY A 48 -17.61 -5.56 -9.00
N ILE A 49 -16.90 -5.86 -7.90
CA ILE A 49 -15.86 -6.89 -7.84
C ILE A 49 -16.17 -7.94 -6.76
N SER A 50 -15.34 -8.98 -6.65
CA SER A 50 -15.51 -9.99 -5.61
C SER A 50 -14.97 -9.51 -4.25
N GLN A 51 -15.53 -10.04 -3.14
CA GLN A 51 -14.97 -9.80 -1.81
C GLN A 51 -13.51 -10.29 -1.70
N GLY A 52 -13.15 -11.39 -2.38
CA GLY A 52 -11.77 -11.86 -2.46
C GLY A 52 -10.84 -10.86 -3.16
N SER A 53 -11.34 -10.14 -4.17
CA SER A 53 -10.61 -9.04 -4.83
C SER A 53 -10.36 -7.90 -3.84
N VAL A 54 -11.37 -7.50 -3.06
CA VAL A 54 -11.20 -6.49 -2.00
C VAL A 54 -10.20 -6.95 -0.94
N SER A 55 -10.26 -8.20 -0.49
CA SER A 55 -9.29 -8.76 0.46
C SER A 55 -7.86 -8.73 -0.07
N LYS A 56 -7.67 -9.09 -1.35
CA LYS A 56 -6.36 -9.02 -2.01
C LYS A 56 -5.85 -7.59 -2.11
N ILE A 57 -6.73 -6.65 -2.46
CA ILE A 57 -6.44 -5.21 -2.53
C ILE A 57 -6.00 -4.70 -1.15
N GLU A 58 -6.75 -4.98 -0.10
CA GLU A 58 -6.44 -4.55 1.27
C GLU A 58 -5.19 -5.23 1.85
N GLY A 59 -4.87 -6.44 1.40
CA GLY A 59 -3.67 -7.17 1.79
C GLY A 59 -2.41 -6.80 0.99
N GLN A 60 -2.55 -6.00 -0.08
CA GLN A 60 -1.41 -5.57 -0.88
C GLN A 60 -0.67 -4.45 -0.16
N GLN A 61 0.62 -4.69 0.14
CA GLN A 61 1.44 -3.80 0.96
C GLN A 61 1.88 -2.54 0.21
N ASP A 62 2.08 -2.64 -1.10
CA ASP A 62 2.45 -1.50 -1.95
C ASP A 62 1.48 -1.35 -3.11
N TRP A 63 0.65 -0.33 -2.94
CA TRP A 63 0.07 0.39 -4.05
C TRP A 63 1.18 1.22 -4.68
N LEU A 64 1.03 1.78 -5.88
CA LEU A 64 2.10 2.56 -6.57
C LEU A 64 2.62 3.82 -5.79
N LEU A 65 2.30 3.93 -4.51
CA LEU A 65 2.74 4.88 -3.51
C LEU A 65 4.24 4.88 -3.31
N SER A 66 4.95 3.74 -3.34
CA SER A 66 6.42 3.75 -3.28
C SER A 66 7.03 4.48 -4.48
N THR A 67 6.52 4.21 -5.69
CA THR A 67 6.95 4.89 -6.92
C THR A 67 6.61 6.38 -6.88
N LEU A 68 5.42 6.71 -6.37
CA LEU A 68 5.01 8.10 -6.18
C LEU A 68 5.87 8.82 -5.13
N ALA A 69 6.19 8.16 -4.03
CA ALA A 69 7.05 8.67 -2.96
C ALA A 69 8.47 8.94 -3.48
N ASP A 70 9.04 7.99 -4.23
CA ASP A 70 10.35 8.14 -4.87
C ASP A 70 10.36 9.30 -5.85
N TYR A 71 9.30 9.45 -6.65
CA TYR A 71 9.13 10.60 -7.54
C TYR A 71 9.08 11.91 -6.75
N MET A 72 8.26 11.98 -5.69
CA MET A 72 8.11 13.19 -4.86
C MET A 72 9.44 13.57 -4.20
N ARG A 73 10.18 12.61 -3.66
CA ARG A 73 11.54 12.84 -3.13
C ARG A 73 12.50 13.35 -4.20
N ALA A 74 12.50 12.73 -5.39
CA ALA A 74 13.34 13.16 -6.51
C ALA A 74 12.99 14.57 -7.00
N ALA A 75 11.74 14.99 -6.85
CA ALA A 75 11.27 16.33 -7.17
C ALA A 75 11.55 17.37 -6.07
N GLY A 76 12.15 16.97 -4.93
CA GLY A 76 12.46 17.87 -3.81
C GLY A 76 11.27 18.11 -2.86
N VAL A 77 10.26 17.25 -2.88
CA VAL A 77 9.16 17.33 -1.91
C VAL A 77 9.66 16.84 -0.55
N GLU A 78 9.60 17.72 0.45
CA GLU A 78 10.04 17.41 1.81
C GLU A 78 8.95 16.69 2.63
N ASN A 79 7.67 16.95 2.32
CA ASN A 79 6.54 16.40 3.04
C ASN A 79 5.34 16.19 2.09
N ALA A 80 4.91 14.94 1.92
CA ALA A 80 3.70 14.56 1.20
C ALA A 80 2.78 13.75 2.11
N ARG A 81 1.48 14.05 2.09
CA ARG A 81 0.47 13.37 2.90
C ARG A 81 -0.79 13.10 2.09
N LEU A 82 -1.41 11.95 2.32
CA LEU A 82 -2.75 11.61 1.84
C LEU A 82 -3.73 11.82 2.99
N ALA A 83 -4.61 12.81 2.86
CA ALA A 83 -5.72 13.04 3.78
C ALA A 83 -7.01 12.42 3.23
N VAL A 84 -7.73 11.69 4.08
CA VAL A 84 -8.97 11.00 3.76
C VAL A 84 -10.00 11.32 4.83
N THR A 85 -11.15 11.86 4.44
CA THR A 85 -12.28 12.08 5.35
C THR A 85 -13.39 11.09 5.04
N VAL A 86 -13.83 10.31 6.02
CA VAL A 86 -14.94 9.36 5.87
C VAL A 86 -15.86 9.46 7.07
N ASN A 87 -17.16 9.68 6.85
CA ASN A 87 -18.14 9.81 7.93
C ASN A 87 -17.78 10.85 9.01
N GLY A 88 -17.02 11.89 8.63
CA GLY A 88 -16.52 12.91 9.57
C GLY A 88 -15.29 12.49 10.38
N GLU A 89 -14.72 11.31 10.12
CA GLU A 89 -13.43 10.87 10.64
C GLU A 89 -12.33 11.21 9.63
N ASP A 90 -11.32 11.94 10.08
CA ASP A 90 -10.14 12.30 9.28
C ASP A 90 -9.00 11.31 9.52
N MET A 91 -8.41 10.84 8.42
CA MET A 91 -7.28 9.92 8.40
C MET A 91 -6.17 10.53 7.55
N GLU A 92 -4.94 10.52 8.06
CA GLU A 92 -3.77 11.04 7.35
C GLU A 92 -2.70 9.95 7.23
N PHE A 93 -2.16 9.80 6.02
CA PHE A 93 -1.08 8.85 5.72
C PHE A 93 0.13 9.61 5.16
N SER A 94 1.32 9.38 5.72
CA SER A 94 2.56 9.98 5.20
C SER A 94 3.03 9.25 3.95
N LEU A 95 3.48 10.01 2.95
CA LEU A 95 3.97 9.48 1.67
C LEU A 95 5.45 9.78 1.41
N THR A 96 6.14 10.56 2.25
CA THR A 96 7.59 10.85 2.11
C THR A 96 8.28 10.85 3.45
#